data_AF-A0A533T6D3-F1
#
_entry.id   AF-A0A533T6D3-F1
#
_cell.length_a   1.000
_cell.length_b   1.000
_cell.length_c   1.000
_cell.angle_alpha   90.00
_cell.angle_beta   90.00
_cell.angle_gamma   90.00
#
_symmetry.space_group_name_H-M   'P 1'
#
loop_
_entity.id
_entity.type
_entity.pdbx_description
1 polymer ?
#
loop_
_entity_poly.entity_id
_entity_poly.type
_entity_poly.pdbx_seq_one_letter_code
_entity_poly.pdbx_strand_id
1 'polypeptide(L)'
;MQLTAKLTAILPEQTGAGKNGQWKKQDIIVETDGQYPKKVCISLWGEKFDRNILKVGNRLTISFDIESREFNGKWYTDVKAWKVESGNSSGPSTVQQAGESYNAPAFEYQGGPAIVDDDCPF
;
A
#
# COMPACT_ATOMS: atom_id res chain seq x y z
N MET A 1 -8.48 13.32 9.46
CA MET A 1 -7.02 13.25 9.19
C MET A 1 -6.73 12.14 8.17
N GLN A 2 -5.50 12.01 7.67
CA GLN A 2 -5.10 10.97 6.69
C GLN A 2 -3.69 10.44 6.95
N LEU A 3 -3.47 9.14 6.70
CA LEU A 3 -2.17 8.46 6.81
C LEU A 3 -2.03 7.45 5.65
N THR A 4 -0.88 7.47 4.97
CA THR A 4 -0.49 6.40 4.05
C THR A 4 0.58 5.54 4.71
N ALA A 5 0.35 4.22 4.79
CA ALA A 5 1.20 3.30 5.53
C ALA A 5 1.10 1.87 5.01
N LYS A 6 2.09 1.03 5.31
CA LYS A 6 2.10 -0.40 4.92
C LYS A 6 1.33 -1.23 5.94
N LEU A 7 0.35 -2.03 5.51
CA LEU A 7 -0.35 -2.98 6.35
C LEU A 7 0.59 -4.11 6.77
N THR A 8 0.72 -4.35 8.08
CA THR A 8 1.63 -5.38 8.64
C THR A 8 0.91 -6.52 9.33
N ALA A 9 -0.28 -6.28 9.89
CA ALA A 9 -1.10 -7.32 10.48
C ALA A 9 -2.59 -6.95 10.45
N ILE A 10 -3.42 -7.98 10.42
CA ILE A 10 -4.87 -7.90 10.61
C ILE A 10 -5.13 -8.72 11.88
N LEU A 11 -5.69 -8.09 12.92
CA LEU A 11 -5.97 -8.77 14.17
C LEU A 11 -7.25 -9.63 14.04
N PRO A 12 -7.66 -10.41 15.04
CA PRO A 12 -8.96 -11.09 14.98
C PRO A 12 -10.14 -10.12 14.99
N GLU A 13 -11.21 -10.44 14.27
CA GLU A 13 -12.47 -9.68 14.31
C GLU A 13 -13.10 -9.80 15.72
N GLN A 14 -13.53 -8.68 16.27
CA GLN A 14 -14.25 -8.59 17.52
C GLN A 14 -15.71 -8.25 17.25
N THR A 15 -16.62 -8.88 17.98
CA THR A 15 -18.05 -8.58 17.89
C THR A 15 -18.67 -8.49 19.28
N GLY A 16 -19.80 -7.80 19.39
CA GLY A 16 -20.55 -7.72 20.63
C GLY A 16 -21.94 -7.13 20.44
N ALA A 17 -22.76 -7.17 21.48
CA ALA A 17 -24.08 -6.54 21.47
C ALA A 17 -23.96 -5.07 21.92
N GLY A 18 -24.52 -4.15 21.14
CA GLY A 18 -24.64 -2.73 21.48
C GLY A 18 -26.09 -2.27 21.47
N LYS A 19 -26.33 -1.02 21.92
CA LYS A 19 -27.67 -0.40 21.90
C LYS A 19 -28.34 -0.41 20.52
N ASN A 20 -27.55 -0.37 19.45
CA ASN A 20 -28.01 -0.32 18.06
C ASN A 20 -27.87 -1.69 17.34
N GLY A 21 -27.75 -2.79 18.09
CA GLY A 21 -27.54 -4.13 17.55
C GLY A 21 -26.09 -4.61 17.66
N GLN A 22 -25.78 -5.70 16.96
CA GLN A 22 -24.44 -6.29 17.00
C GLN A 22 -23.43 -5.36 16.31
N TRP A 23 -22.36 -5.01 17.02
CA TRP A 23 -21.23 -4.29 16.44
C TRP A 23 -20.15 -5.27 16.02
N LYS A 24 -19.39 -4.88 14.99
CA LYS A 24 -18.18 -5.56 14.54
C LYS A 24 -17.04 -4.55 14.54
N LYS A 25 -15.87 -5.00 14.97
CA LYS A 25 -14.64 -4.21 15.00
C LYS A 25 -13.50 -5.08 14.49
N GLN A 26 -12.69 -4.53 13.61
CA GLN A 26 -11.50 -5.17 13.08
C GLN A 26 -10.32 -4.22 13.24
N ASP A 27 -9.35 -4.59 14.07
CA ASP A 27 -8.12 -3.81 14.23
C ASP A 27 -7.07 -4.25 13.21
N ILE A 28 -6.36 -3.28 12.64
CA ILE A 28 -5.21 -3.49 11.75
C ILE A 28 -3.97 -2.79 12.30
N ILE A 29 -2.80 -3.34 12.03
CA ILE A 29 -1.51 -2.73 12.36
C ILE A 29 -0.84 -2.25 11.09
N VAL A 30 -0.61 -0.94 10.98
CA VAL A 30 0.13 -0.35 9.87
C VAL A 30 1.49 0.15 10.33
N GLU A 31 2.45 0.19 9.42
CA GLU A 31 3.78 0.70 9.66
C GLU A 31 3.98 1.98 8.82
N THR A 32 4.32 3.07 9.49
CA THR A 32 4.61 4.35 8.83
C THR A 32 5.91 4.28 8.03
N ASP A 33 6.04 5.13 7.03
CA ASP A 33 7.28 5.28 6.27
C ASP A 33 8.34 6.11 7.02
N GLY A 34 9.55 6.15 6.48
CA GLY A 34 10.66 6.97 6.96
C GLY A 34 11.77 6.19 7.67
N GLN A 35 12.76 6.92 8.21
CA GLN A 35 13.94 6.33 8.85
C GLN A 35 13.62 5.55 10.15
N TYR A 36 12.53 5.89 10.81
CA TYR A 36 12.10 5.27 12.06
C TYR A 36 10.64 4.83 11.99
N PRO A 37 10.33 3.76 11.24
CA PRO A 37 8.97 3.29 11.04
C PRO A 37 8.31 2.97 12.39
N LYS A 38 7.08 3.46 12.57
CA LYS A 38 6.28 3.21 13.77
C LYS A 38 5.07 2.35 13.40
N LYS A 39 4.76 1.40 14.27
CA LYS A 39 3.53 0.61 14.16
C LYS A 39 2.38 1.37 14.81
N VAL A 40 1.28 1.50 14.09
CA VAL A 40 0.06 2.18 14.53
C VAL A 40 -1.10 1.19 14.43
N CYS A 41 -1.86 1.07 15.51
CA CYS A 41 -3.10 0.30 15.53
C CYS A 41 -4.26 1.20 15.08
N ILE A 42 -5.04 0.73 14.11
CA ILE A 42 -6.16 1.46 13.53
C ILE A 42 -7.39 0.58 13.60
N SER A 43 -8.49 1.13 14.10
CA SER A 43 -9.76 0.44 14.27
C SER A 43 -10.71 0.68 13.10
N LEU A 44 -11.16 -0.42 12.49
CA LEU A 44 -12.20 -0.46 11.47
C LEU A 44 -13.52 -0.90 12.12
N TRP A 45 -14.58 -0.11 11.96
CA TRP A 45 -15.88 -0.38 12.58
C TRP A 45 -16.95 -0.75 11.55
N GLY A 46 -17.69 -1.82 11.86
CA GLY A 46 -18.73 -2.38 11.00
C GLY A 46 -18.16 -3.12 9.78
N GLU A 47 -18.96 -3.22 8.72
CA GLU A 47 -18.63 -3.97 7.50
C GLU A 47 -18.38 -3.05 6.29
N LYS A 48 -18.07 -1.77 6.55
CA LYS A 48 -18.07 -0.71 5.54
C LYS A 48 -16.84 -0.71 4.63
N PHE A 49 -15.85 -1.56 4.92
CA PHE A 49 -14.55 -1.54 4.27
C PHE A 49 -14.42 -2.72 3.33
N ASP A 50 -13.85 -2.46 2.14
CA ASP A 50 -13.48 -3.53 1.23
C ASP A 50 -12.36 -4.37 1.86
N ARG A 51 -12.64 -5.65 2.12
CA ARG A 51 -11.65 -6.55 2.71
C ARG A 51 -10.59 -6.99 1.69
N ASN A 52 -10.85 -6.86 0.40
CA ASN A 52 -9.91 -7.26 -0.65
C ASN A 52 -8.65 -6.40 -0.67
N ILE A 53 -8.73 -5.15 -0.22
CA ILE A 53 -7.58 -4.24 -0.12
C ILE A 53 -6.76 -4.47 1.15
N LEU A 54 -7.35 -5.09 2.19
CA LEU A 54 -6.68 -5.39 3.46
C LEU A 54 -5.82 -6.66 3.33
N LYS A 55 -4.70 -6.55 2.63
CA LYS A 55 -3.70 -7.63 2.54
C LYS A 55 -2.39 -7.17 3.16
N VAL A 56 -1.79 -8.03 3.99
CA VAL A 56 -0.48 -7.74 4.59
C VAL A 56 0.54 -7.47 3.48
N GLY A 57 1.32 -6.41 3.65
CA GLY A 57 2.26 -5.89 2.66
C GLY A 57 1.69 -4.76 1.78
N ASN A 58 0.37 -4.64 1.65
CA ASN A 58 -0.23 -3.56 0.86
C ASN A 58 0.03 -2.19 1.51
N ARG A 59 0.26 -1.18 0.67
CA ARG A 59 0.20 0.21 1.11
C ARG A 59 -1.25 0.68 1.07
N LEU A 60 -1.72 1.29 2.14
CA LEU A 60 -3.08 1.78 2.31
C LEU A 60 -3.06 3.28 2.58
N THR A 61 -4.01 4.00 2.00
CA THR A 61 -4.33 5.38 2.37
C THR A 61 -5.56 5.36 3.25
N ILE A 62 -5.41 5.79 4.50
CA ILE A 62 -6.40 5.65 5.56
C ILE A 62 -6.82 7.03 6.01
N SER A 63 -8.12 7.32 5.92
CA SER A 63 -8.71 8.52 6.51
C SER A 63 -9.39 8.17 7.82
N PHE A 64 -9.04 8.92 8.86
CA PHE A 64 -9.39 8.59 10.24
C PHE A 64 -9.59 9.83 11.10
N ASP A 65 -10.23 9.60 12.24
CA ASP A 65 -10.32 10.53 13.36
C ASP A 65 -9.56 9.98 14.57
N ILE A 66 -9.06 10.88 15.41
CA ILE A 66 -8.39 10.53 16.66
C ILE A 66 -9.32 10.94 17.79
N GLU A 67 -9.57 10.00 18.69
CA GLU A 67 -10.29 10.28 19.94
C GLU A 67 -9.47 9.76 21.11
N SER A 68 -9.64 10.41 22.27
CA SER A 68 -9.08 9.92 23.51
C SER A 68 -10.19 9.73 24.52
N ARG A 69 -10.10 8.63 25.28
CA ARG A 69 -11.00 8.31 26.37
C ARG A 69 -10.21 8.05 27.63
N GLU A 70 -10.72 8.55 28.74
CA GLU A 70 -10.18 8.31 30.06
C GLU A 70 -10.86 7.07 30.65
N PHE A 71 -10.05 6.16 31.21
CA PHE A 71 -10.51 5.01 31.96
C PHE A 71 -9.57 4.77 33.14
N ASN A 72 -10.10 4.94 34.35
CA ASN A 72 -9.41 4.70 35.61
C ASN A 72 -8.10 5.50 35.77
N GLY A 73 -8.17 6.80 35.48
CA GLY A 73 -7.07 7.76 35.51
C GLY A 73 -6.09 7.63 34.34
N LYS A 74 -6.31 6.71 33.40
CA LYS A 74 -5.44 6.48 32.23
C LYS A 74 -6.15 6.93 30.96
N TRP A 75 -5.41 7.60 30.09
CA TRP A 75 -5.90 8.01 28.78
C TRP A 75 -5.50 7.01 27.71
N TYR A 76 -6.46 6.65 26.87
CA TYR A 76 -6.29 5.76 25.75
C TYR A 76 -6.72 6.49 24.48
N THR A 77 -5.87 6.44 23.47
CA THR A 77 -6.12 7.07 22.18
C THR A 77 -6.51 6.01 21.17
N ASP A 78 -7.66 6.20 20.54
CA ASP A 78 -8.20 5.35 19.49
C ASP A 78 -8.06 6.08 18.15
N VAL A 79 -7.51 5.39 17.14
CA VAL A 79 -7.44 5.86 15.75
C VAL A 79 -8.55 5.16 14.97
N LYS A 80 -9.63 5.88 14.68
CA LYS A 80 -10.83 5.31 14.05
C LYS A 80 -10.87 5.65 12.56
N ALA A 81 -10.68 4.64 11.72
CA ALA A 81 -10.80 4.84 10.29
C ALA A 81 -12.27 4.98 9.88
N TRP A 82 -12.54 5.90 8.96
CA TRP A 82 -13.83 6.02 8.28
C TRP A 82 -13.71 5.78 6.77
N LYS A 83 -12.49 5.77 6.20
CA LYS A 83 -12.21 5.38 4.82
C LYS A 83 -10.84 4.70 4.72
N VAL A 84 -10.76 3.66 3.90
CA VAL A 84 -9.51 2.97 3.56
C VAL A 84 -9.48 2.76 2.06
N GLU A 85 -8.37 3.13 1.43
CA GLU A 85 -8.15 3.03 0.00
C GLU A 85 -6.82 2.34 -0.29
N SER A 86 -6.73 1.68 -1.45
CA SER A 86 -5.45 1.15 -1.92
C SER A 86 -4.48 2.32 -2.17
N GLY A 87 -3.34 2.28 -1.49
CA GLY A 87 -2.25 3.25 -1.68
C GLY A 87 -1.47 3.04 -2.99
N ASN A 88 -1.82 2.01 -3.77
CA ASN A 88 -1.30 1.75 -5.10
C ASN A 88 -2.07 2.49 -6.22
N SER A 89 -3.08 3.30 -5.88
CA SER A 89 -3.63 4.24 -6.86
C SER A 89 -2.60 5.33 -7.15
N SER A 90 -1.79 5.05 -8.16
CA SER A 90 -1.06 6.01 -8.96
C SER A 90 -1.91 7.26 -9.15
N GLY A 91 -1.35 8.43 -8.83
CA GLY A 91 -1.76 9.68 -9.47
C GLY A 91 -1.69 9.54 -11.00
N PRO A 92 -2.25 10.50 -11.75
CA PRO A 92 -2.68 10.31 -13.13
C PRO A 92 -1.61 9.57 -13.93
N SER A 93 -2.02 8.46 -14.53
CA SER A 93 -1.24 7.73 -15.51
C SER A 93 -0.86 8.69 -16.63
N THR A 94 0.30 9.34 -16.53
CA THR A 94 1.00 9.83 -17.70
C THR A 94 1.39 8.58 -18.46
N VAL A 95 0.54 8.24 -19.42
CA VAL A 95 0.89 7.41 -20.57
C VAL A 95 2.21 7.94 -21.09
N GLN A 96 3.29 7.28 -20.71
CA GLN A 96 4.60 7.47 -21.31
C GLN A 96 4.48 6.86 -22.70
N GLN A 97 4.06 7.71 -23.65
CA GLN A 97 4.03 7.38 -25.06
C GLN A 97 5.44 6.96 -25.44
N ALA A 98 5.56 5.68 -25.77
CA ALA A 98 6.78 5.07 -26.25
C ALA A 98 7.29 5.90 -27.44
N GLY A 99 8.51 6.39 -27.32
CA GLY A 99 9.19 7.09 -28.41
C GLY A 99 9.29 6.17 -29.61
N GLU A 100 8.71 6.61 -30.72
CA GLU A 100 8.83 5.96 -32.02
C GLU A 100 10.27 6.14 -32.50
N SER A 101 10.92 4.99 -32.67
CA SER A 101 12.29 4.83 -33.11
C SER A 101 12.52 5.42 -34.50
N TYR A 102 13.62 6.16 -34.59
CA TYR A 102 14.29 6.59 -35.80
C TYR A 102 14.54 5.41 -36.76
N ASN A 103 14.04 5.52 -37.99
CA ASN A 103 14.35 4.57 -39.07
C ASN A 103 15.66 5.01 -39.76
N ALA A 104 16.77 4.35 -39.44
CA ALA A 104 18.04 4.53 -40.14
C ALA A 104 18.05 3.71 -41.46
N PRO A 105 18.66 4.22 -42.54
CA PRO A 105 18.60 3.57 -43.84
C PRO A 105 19.43 2.28 -43.88
N ALA A 106 18.93 1.32 -44.67
CA ALA A 106 19.54 0.02 -44.91
C ALA A 106 20.87 0.16 -45.64
N PHE A 107 21.89 -0.54 -45.15
CA PHE A 107 23.12 -0.83 -45.88
C PHE A 107 23.17 -2.34 -46.09
N GLU A 108 23.01 -2.77 -47.35
CA GLU A 108 23.28 -4.13 -47.79
C GLU A 108 24.79 -4.40 -47.71
N TYR A 109 25.18 -5.44 -46.97
CA TYR A 109 26.56 -5.95 -47.01
C TYR A 109 26.55 -7.41 -47.47
N GLN A 110 27.14 -7.61 -48.64
CA GLN A 110 27.23 -8.87 -49.36
C GLN A 110 28.52 -9.61 -48.94
N GLY A 111 28.37 -10.73 -48.22
CA GLY A 111 29.32 -11.85 -48.21
C GLY A 111 30.62 -11.73 -47.40
N GLY A 112 30.86 -12.70 -46.51
CA GLY A 112 32.18 -13.01 -45.96
C GLY A 112 32.10 -13.95 -44.74
N PRO A 113 32.92 -15.03 -44.66
CA PRO A 113 32.72 -16.10 -43.69
C PRO A 113 33.27 -15.80 -42.28
N ALA A 114 32.81 -16.63 -41.34
CA ALA A 114 33.04 -16.60 -39.91
C ALA A 114 34.51 -16.41 -39.47
N ILE A 115 34.69 -15.58 -38.46
CA ILE A 115 35.84 -15.58 -37.56
C ILE A 115 35.31 -15.60 -36.13
N VAL A 116 35.38 -16.79 -35.54
CA VAL A 116 35.44 -17.02 -34.11
C VAL A 116 36.82 -16.54 -33.67
N ASP A 117 36.90 -15.51 -32.84
CA ASP A 117 38.13 -15.16 -32.14
C ASP A 117 37.83 -14.97 -30.66
N ASP A 118 38.24 -16.02 -29.95
CA ASP A 118 38.39 -16.17 -28.52
C ASP A 118 39.67 -15.41 -28.12
N ASP A 119 39.56 -14.17 -27.64
CA ASP A 119 40.63 -13.54 -26.83
C ASP A 119 40.12 -12.24 -26.16
N CYS A 120 39.80 -12.31 -24.87
CA CYS A 120 39.62 -11.12 -24.03
C CYS A 120 40.75 -11.07 -23.00
N PRO A 121 41.73 -10.15 -23.14
CA PRO A 121 42.55 -9.73 -22.03
C PRO A 121 42.04 -8.42 -21.41
N PHE A 122 42.27 -8.37 -20.09
CA PHE A 122 41.95 -7.42 -19.03
C PHE A 122 42.03 -5.93 -19.36
#